data_AF-A0A7W7VRA2-F1
#
_entry.id   AF-A0A7W7VRA2-F1
#
_cell.length_a   1.000
_cell.length_b   1.000
_cell.length_c   1.000
_cell.angle_alpha   90.00
_cell.angle_beta   90.00
_cell.angle_gamma   90.00
#
_symmetry.space_group_name_H-M   'P 1'
#
loop_
_entity.id
_entity.type
_entity.pdbx_description
1 polymer ?
#
loop_
_entity_poly.entity_id
_entity_poly.type
_entity_poly.pdbx_seq_one_letter_code
_entity_poly.pdbx_strand_id
1 'polypeptide(L)'
;MGLSGWLAGFAAACPRPMVVTAPHGTRSRLLVEAELSRRGWRHAHAPSGTGLLVVCGTPADALSRAVEMVWTTVPAPGELVRLRGDAPPERVAAALDEAVVRLARPRSPGTDTGERTDVPMADRGPDRDGLTLDRLRVPLGPVLPDWPAGLVVETVLQGDVIQRARVEVAGGLGGERFWDAPWLAALEGREVTRGEAARRLAASHLDSLGRLLAVAGWPGASARARRLRDRLLWERQDQWVRRDFPGFARAVRRSRTLKWVLRDLPAARDPAPGGLVRRVGTWLDRTGLALRDLDDGRPLDDDEGPRGPVGGEPSRGLLAVLPELVTGADLAAARLVVAGLDPDLDQLRGARDG
;
A
#
# COMPACT_ATOMS: atom_id res chain seq x y z
N MET A 1 -24.86 -22.42 -23.57
CA MET A 1 -23.75 -22.05 -22.66
C MET A 1 -24.36 -21.72 -21.31
N GLY A 2 -23.87 -22.30 -20.22
CA GLY A 2 -24.40 -22.01 -18.87
C GLY A 2 -23.93 -20.66 -18.33
N LEU A 3 -24.71 -20.07 -17.43
CA LEU A 3 -24.40 -18.80 -16.73
C LEU A 3 -22.98 -18.80 -16.15
N SER A 4 -22.52 -19.92 -15.61
CA SER A 4 -21.17 -20.08 -15.04
C SER A 4 -20.05 -19.92 -16.08
N GLY A 5 -20.25 -20.41 -17.31
CA GLY A 5 -19.27 -20.25 -18.39
C GLY A 5 -19.24 -18.83 -18.96
N TRP A 6 -20.41 -18.16 -18.98
CA TRP A 6 -20.51 -16.75 -19.38
C TRP A 6 -19.85 -15.82 -18.33
N LEU A 7 -20.08 -16.08 -17.04
CA LEU A 7 -19.43 -15.35 -15.94
C LEU A 7 -17.91 -15.56 -15.91
N ALA A 8 -17.43 -16.77 -16.17
CA ALA A 8 -15.99 -17.06 -16.30
C ALA A 8 -15.36 -16.32 -17.48
N GLY A 9 -16.01 -16.29 -18.65
CA GLY A 9 -15.56 -15.53 -19.80
C GLY A 9 -15.53 -14.02 -19.55
N PHE A 10 -16.52 -13.48 -18.84
CA PHE A 10 -16.56 -12.06 -18.47
C PHE A 10 -15.48 -11.69 -17.43
N ALA A 11 -15.32 -12.52 -16.39
CA ALA A 11 -14.30 -12.32 -15.36
C ALA A 11 -12.87 -12.37 -15.92
N ALA A 12 -12.63 -13.23 -16.91
CA ALA A 12 -11.35 -13.33 -17.61
C ALA A 12 -11.10 -12.18 -18.61
N ALA A 13 -12.16 -11.62 -19.22
CA ALA A 13 -12.04 -10.54 -20.19
C ALA A 13 -11.66 -9.19 -19.55
N CYS A 14 -12.12 -8.93 -18.32
CA CYS A 14 -11.83 -7.70 -17.59
C CYS A 14 -11.49 -8.00 -16.11
N PRO A 15 -10.35 -8.63 -15.81
CA PRO A 15 -9.98 -8.94 -14.44
C PRO A 15 -9.91 -7.66 -13.60
N ARG A 16 -10.33 -7.77 -12.33
CA ARG A 16 -10.19 -6.68 -11.35
C ARG A 16 -9.30 -7.13 -10.19
N PRO A 17 -7.97 -7.11 -10.34
CA PRO A 17 -7.10 -7.70 -9.34
C PRO A 17 -7.13 -6.90 -8.04
N MET A 18 -7.14 -7.61 -6.91
CA MET A 18 -6.84 -7.05 -5.60
C MET A 18 -5.40 -7.43 -5.27
N VAL A 19 -4.56 -6.43 -4.98
CA VAL A 19 -3.13 -6.65 -4.67
C VAL A 19 -2.93 -6.55 -3.17
N VAL A 20 -2.37 -7.60 -2.57
CA VAL A 20 -1.96 -7.65 -1.17
C VAL A 20 -0.45 -7.74 -1.14
N THR A 21 0.18 -6.94 -0.27
CA THR A 21 1.64 -6.87 -0.18
C THR A 21 2.08 -7.32 1.19
N ALA A 22 2.93 -8.34 1.23
CA ALA A 22 3.68 -8.73 2.41
C ALA A 22 4.92 -7.85 2.58
N PRO A 23 5.48 -7.74 3.80
CA PRO A 23 6.78 -7.11 3.99
C PRO A 23 7.82 -7.71 3.03
N HIS A 24 8.72 -6.86 2.54
CA HIS A 24 9.70 -7.12 1.48
C HIS A 24 9.10 -7.48 0.10
N GLY A 25 7.78 -7.38 -0.06
CA GLY A 25 7.06 -7.58 -1.32
C GLY A 25 6.95 -6.32 -2.19
N THR A 26 7.54 -5.20 -1.77
CA THR A 26 7.37 -3.88 -2.42
C THR A 26 7.75 -3.92 -3.91
N ARG A 27 8.86 -4.57 -4.28
CA ARG A 27 9.30 -4.66 -5.67
C ARG A 27 8.26 -5.38 -6.54
N SER A 28 7.84 -6.58 -6.14
CA SER A 28 6.86 -7.35 -6.90
C SER A 28 5.48 -6.68 -6.93
N ARG A 29 5.05 -6.00 -5.85
CA ARG A 29 3.86 -5.15 -5.87
C ARG A 29 3.93 -4.09 -6.97
N LEU A 30 5.04 -3.36 -7.05
CA LEU A 30 5.22 -2.28 -8.02
C LEU A 30 5.26 -2.79 -9.46
N LEU A 31 5.88 -3.95 -9.69
CA LEU A 31 5.87 -4.61 -10.99
C LEU A 31 4.47 -5.08 -11.38
N VAL A 32 3.71 -5.66 -10.44
CA VAL A 32 2.30 -6.02 -10.65
C VAL A 32 1.49 -4.79 -11.01
N GLU A 33 1.55 -3.72 -10.20
CA GLU A 33 0.80 -2.49 -10.47
C GLU A 33 1.13 -1.87 -11.85
N ALA A 34 2.40 -1.85 -12.24
CA ALA A 34 2.82 -1.37 -13.55
C ALA A 34 2.25 -2.24 -14.68
N GLU A 35 2.30 -3.56 -14.52
CA GLU A 35 1.76 -4.52 -15.49
C GLU A 35 0.23 -4.43 -15.60
N LEU A 36 -0.47 -4.24 -14.49
CA LEU A 36 -1.92 -3.99 -14.47
C LEU A 36 -2.27 -2.69 -15.21
N SER A 37 -1.50 -1.63 -14.98
CA SER A 37 -1.68 -0.35 -15.69
C SER A 37 -1.43 -0.52 -17.19
N ARG A 38 -0.39 -1.29 -17.59
CA ARG A 38 -0.08 -1.58 -19.00
C ARG A 38 -1.20 -2.33 -19.70
N ARG A 39 -1.86 -3.26 -18.99
CA ARG A 39 -3.01 -4.03 -19.47
C ARG A 39 -4.34 -3.26 -19.40
N GLY A 40 -4.36 -2.07 -18.81
CA GLY A 40 -5.58 -1.29 -18.60
C GLY A 40 -6.54 -1.89 -17.56
N TRP A 41 -6.06 -2.80 -16.71
CA TRP A 41 -6.89 -3.45 -15.69
C TRP A 41 -7.12 -2.53 -14.50
N ARG A 42 -8.33 -2.56 -13.95
CA ARG A 42 -8.70 -1.76 -12.79
C ARG A 42 -8.52 -2.55 -11.51
N HIS A 43 -7.93 -1.92 -10.50
CA HIS A 43 -7.83 -2.53 -9.18
C HIS A 43 -9.23 -2.74 -8.55
N ALA A 44 -9.37 -3.83 -7.81
CA ALA A 44 -10.43 -4.00 -6.83
C ALA A 44 -9.97 -3.46 -5.46
N HIS A 45 -10.90 -2.88 -4.71
CA HIS A 45 -10.65 -2.34 -3.37
C HIS A 45 -11.34 -3.14 -2.26
N ALA A 46 -11.99 -4.24 -2.63
CA ALA A 46 -12.64 -5.16 -1.71
C ALA A 46 -12.63 -6.58 -2.31
N PRO A 47 -12.62 -7.63 -1.47
CA PRO A 47 -12.61 -9.02 -1.94
C PRO A 47 -13.84 -9.37 -2.78
N SER A 48 -15.01 -8.82 -2.43
CA SER A 48 -16.26 -9.01 -3.18
C SER A 48 -16.21 -8.44 -4.61
N GLY A 49 -15.28 -7.54 -4.89
CA GLY A 49 -15.10 -6.91 -6.20
C GLY A 49 -13.95 -7.49 -7.02
N THR A 50 -13.27 -8.54 -6.52
CA THR A 50 -12.15 -9.18 -7.23
C THR A 50 -12.51 -10.60 -7.66
N GLY A 51 -11.97 -11.02 -8.80
CA GLY A 51 -11.82 -12.42 -9.15
C GLY A 51 -10.35 -12.85 -9.15
N LEU A 52 -9.42 -11.96 -8.80
CA LEU A 52 -7.98 -12.24 -8.87
C LEU A 52 -7.27 -11.60 -7.68
N LEU A 53 -6.95 -12.40 -6.68
CA LEU A 53 -6.16 -11.98 -5.54
C LEU A 53 -4.67 -12.21 -5.83
N VAL A 54 -3.86 -11.15 -5.82
CA VAL A 54 -2.42 -11.22 -6.07
C VAL A 54 -1.66 -10.86 -4.80
N VAL A 55 -0.89 -11.81 -4.28
CA VAL A 55 -0.04 -11.64 -3.09
C VAL A 55 1.40 -11.42 -3.53
N CYS A 56 1.97 -10.29 -3.13
CA CYS A 56 3.34 -9.88 -3.44
C CYS A 56 4.22 -10.01 -2.20
N GLY A 57 5.30 -10.80 -2.29
CA GLY A 57 6.15 -11.16 -1.16
C GLY A 57 5.75 -12.48 -0.49
N THR A 58 6.52 -12.88 0.51
CA THR A 58 6.28 -14.11 1.26
C THR A 58 5.73 -13.75 2.65
N PRO A 59 4.41 -13.87 2.87
CA PRO A 59 3.80 -13.51 4.14
C PRO A 59 4.22 -14.47 5.25
N ALA A 60 4.49 -13.96 6.46
CA ALA A 60 4.60 -14.81 7.65
C ALA A 60 3.21 -15.29 8.10
N ASP A 61 3.17 -16.19 9.08
CA ASP A 61 1.95 -16.91 9.49
C ASP A 61 0.73 -16.03 9.74
N ALA A 62 0.89 -14.92 10.48
CA ALA A 62 -0.22 -14.01 10.79
C ALA A 62 -0.83 -13.39 9.52
N LEU A 63 0.02 -12.88 8.61
CA LEU A 63 -0.42 -12.32 7.34
C LEU A 63 -0.95 -13.40 6.40
N SER A 64 -0.37 -14.60 6.42
CA SER A 64 -0.82 -15.73 5.61
C SER A 64 -2.25 -16.12 5.97
N ARG A 65 -2.57 -16.24 7.27
CA ARG A 65 -3.94 -16.48 7.74
C ARG A 65 -4.90 -15.36 7.33
N ALA A 66 -4.49 -14.10 7.40
CA ALA A 66 -5.31 -12.97 6.97
C ALA A 66 -5.60 -13.01 5.46
N VAL A 67 -4.61 -13.41 4.64
CA VAL A 67 -4.79 -13.61 3.19
C VAL A 67 -5.77 -14.74 2.91
N GLU A 68 -5.66 -15.88 3.58
CA GLU A 68 -6.59 -17.00 3.39
C GLU A 68 -8.01 -16.62 3.81
N MET A 69 -8.19 -15.87 4.91
CA MET A 69 -9.50 -15.36 5.32
C MET A 69 -10.09 -14.38 4.30
N VAL A 70 -9.28 -13.54 3.67
CA VAL A 70 -9.76 -12.70 2.56
C VAL A 70 -10.14 -13.56 1.35
N TRP A 71 -9.33 -14.56 1.04
CA TRP A 71 -9.55 -15.44 -0.10
C TRP A 71 -10.89 -16.20 -0.02
N THR A 72 -11.31 -16.65 1.16
CA THR A 72 -12.63 -17.30 1.34
C THR A 72 -13.82 -16.37 1.04
N THR A 73 -13.61 -15.06 1.03
CA THR A 73 -14.65 -14.06 0.70
C THR A 73 -14.66 -13.64 -0.77
N VAL A 74 -13.70 -14.12 -1.57
CA VAL A 74 -13.63 -13.84 -3.02
C VAL A 74 -14.69 -14.65 -3.76
N PRO A 75 -15.59 -14.02 -4.53
CA PRO A 75 -16.61 -14.75 -5.29
C PRO A 75 -16.00 -15.67 -6.35
N ALA A 76 -16.62 -16.83 -6.56
CA ALA A 76 -16.30 -17.68 -7.70
C ALA A 76 -16.82 -17.08 -9.02
N PRO A 77 -16.08 -17.18 -10.14
CA PRO A 77 -14.73 -17.73 -10.26
C PRO A 77 -13.66 -16.77 -9.71
N GLY A 78 -12.76 -17.31 -8.89
CA GLY A 78 -11.65 -16.57 -8.31
C GLY A 78 -10.34 -17.31 -8.57
N GLU A 79 -9.23 -16.57 -8.64
CA GLU A 79 -7.87 -17.10 -8.67
C GLU A 79 -6.97 -16.40 -7.63
N LEU A 80 -6.09 -17.18 -6.98
CA LEU A 80 -5.07 -16.69 -6.06
C LEU A 80 -3.69 -16.85 -6.70
N VAL A 81 -2.97 -15.74 -6.86
CA VAL A 81 -1.61 -15.70 -7.39
C VAL A 81 -0.65 -15.28 -6.28
N ARG A 82 0.42 -16.04 -6.08
CA ARG A 82 1.48 -15.71 -5.11
C ARG A 82 2.79 -15.45 -5.86
N LEU A 83 3.37 -14.27 -5.64
CA LEU A 83 4.62 -13.82 -6.25
C LEU A 83 5.64 -13.55 -5.14
N ARG A 84 6.85 -14.07 -5.29
CA ARG A 84 7.96 -13.74 -4.38
C ARG A 84 8.29 -12.25 -4.45
N GLY A 85 8.93 -11.72 -3.39
CA GLY A 85 9.35 -10.31 -3.34
C GLY A 85 10.36 -9.95 -4.43
N ASP A 86 11.23 -10.91 -4.77
CA ASP A 86 12.28 -10.84 -5.79
C ASP A 86 11.83 -11.28 -7.19
N ALA A 87 10.51 -11.52 -7.40
CA ALA A 87 10.01 -12.00 -8.68
C ALA A 87 10.37 -11.03 -9.82
N PRO A 88 10.99 -11.51 -10.91
CA PRO A 88 11.36 -10.66 -12.02
C PRO A 88 10.13 -10.29 -12.89
N PRO A 89 10.21 -9.22 -13.70
CA PRO A 89 9.07 -8.72 -14.47
C PRO A 89 8.40 -9.76 -15.38
N GLU A 90 9.18 -10.62 -16.03
CA GLU A 90 8.68 -11.70 -16.89
C GLU A 90 7.87 -12.73 -16.11
N ARG A 91 8.26 -13.03 -14.86
CA ARG A 91 7.49 -13.95 -14.01
C ARG A 91 6.16 -13.32 -13.60
N VAL A 92 6.15 -12.01 -13.32
CA VAL A 92 4.92 -11.27 -12.99
C VAL A 92 3.94 -11.32 -14.16
N ALA A 93 4.39 -11.00 -15.37
CA ALA A 93 3.56 -11.04 -16.57
C ALA A 93 2.99 -12.45 -16.82
N ALA A 94 3.86 -13.47 -16.78
CA ALA A 94 3.46 -14.86 -16.97
C ALA A 94 2.42 -15.32 -15.92
N ALA A 95 2.61 -14.97 -14.65
CA ALA A 95 1.68 -15.36 -13.58
C ALA A 95 0.27 -14.75 -13.79
N LEU A 96 0.19 -13.52 -14.30
CA LEU A 96 -1.09 -12.87 -14.62
C LEU A 96 -1.74 -13.48 -15.86
N ASP A 97 -0.97 -13.85 -16.88
CA ASP A 97 -1.49 -14.55 -18.06
C ASP A 97 -2.04 -15.93 -17.69
N GLU A 98 -1.29 -16.70 -16.89
CA GLU A 98 -1.73 -17.99 -16.36
C GLU A 98 -3.02 -17.85 -15.53
N ALA A 99 -3.14 -16.79 -14.73
CA ALA A 99 -4.33 -16.54 -13.92
C ALA A 99 -5.56 -16.25 -14.78
N VAL A 100 -5.44 -15.46 -15.85
CA VAL A 100 -6.53 -15.22 -16.81
C VAL A 100 -6.98 -16.54 -17.45
N VAL A 101 -6.03 -17.39 -17.85
CA VAL A 101 -6.34 -18.70 -18.42
C VAL A 101 -7.09 -19.58 -17.43
N ARG A 102 -6.71 -19.58 -16.15
CA ARG A 102 -7.41 -20.35 -15.11
C ARG A 102 -8.79 -19.78 -14.79
N LEU A 103 -8.94 -18.45 -14.72
CA LEU A 103 -10.24 -17.79 -14.53
C LEU A 103 -11.24 -18.10 -15.65
N ALA A 104 -10.77 -18.27 -16.88
CA ALA A 104 -11.61 -18.60 -18.02
C ALA A 104 -12.11 -20.06 -18.01
N ARG A 105 -11.52 -20.95 -17.19
CA ARG A 105 -11.93 -22.35 -17.14
C ARG A 105 -13.21 -22.52 -16.31
N PRO A 106 -14.23 -23.22 -16.83
CA PRO A 106 -15.40 -23.56 -16.03
C PRO A 106 -14.98 -24.49 -14.88
N ARG A 107 -15.40 -24.16 -13.64
CA ARG A 107 -15.15 -25.02 -12.46
C ARG A 107 -15.77 -26.40 -12.68
N SER A 108 -15.03 -27.46 -12.37
CA SER A 108 -15.62 -28.79 -12.17
C SER A 108 -16.56 -28.73 -10.97
N PRO A 109 -17.76 -29.33 -11.02
CA PRO A 109 -18.66 -29.40 -9.88
C PRO A 109 -18.06 -30.35 -8.84
N GLY A 110 -17.43 -29.79 -7.81
CA GLY A 110 -16.86 -30.54 -6.70
C GLY A 110 -16.35 -29.60 -5.61
N THR A 111 -16.83 -29.83 -4.39
CA THR A 111 -16.49 -29.14 -3.13
C THR A 111 -16.83 -27.64 -3.08
N ASP A 112 -18.10 -27.34 -2.80
CA ASP A 112 -18.52 -26.09 -2.18
C ASP A 112 -19.32 -26.47 -0.92
N THR A 113 -18.62 -26.68 0.20
CA THR A 113 -19.24 -26.61 1.52
C THR A 113 -19.20 -25.15 1.93
N GLY A 114 -20.26 -24.42 1.56
CA GLY A 114 -20.51 -23.06 1.98
C GLY A 114 -20.72 -22.98 3.49
N GLU A 115 -19.62 -22.97 4.25
CA GLU A 115 -19.64 -22.62 5.66
C GLU A 115 -19.51 -21.09 5.76
N ARG A 116 -20.68 -20.42 5.78
CA ARG A 116 -20.76 -18.99 6.10
C ARG A 116 -20.21 -18.80 7.51
N THR A 117 -19.12 -18.06 7.64
CA THR A 117 -18.54 -17.69 8.93
C THR A 117 -19.45 -16.70 9.62
N ASP A 118 -20.10 -17.11 10.71
CA ASP A 118 -20.82 -16.21 11.62
C ASP A 118 -19.81 -15.26 12.26
N VAL A 119 -20.04 -13.96 12.07
CA VAL A 119 -19.23 -12.89 12.67
C VAL A 119 -19.67 -12.74 14.14
N PRO A 120 -18.77 -12.92 15.13
CA PRO A 120 -19.15 -12.83 16.53
C PRO A 120 -19.61 -11.42 16.90
N MET A 121 -20.70 -11.35 17.70
CA MET A 121 -21.28 -10.11 18.20
C MET A 121 -20.35 -9.39 19.19
N ALA A 122 -20.39 -8.06 19.19
CA ALA A 122 -19.59 -7.16 20.02
C ALA A 122 -20.02 -7.14 21.50
N ASP A 123 -19.05 -6.96 22.41
CA ASP A 123 -19.28 -6.78 23.85
C ASP A 123 -19.61 -5.32 24.20
N ARG A 124 -20.45 -5.10 25.22
CA ARG A 124 -20.88 -3.75 25.66
C ARG A 124 -19.92 -3.14 26.69
N GLY A 125 -19.72 -1.83 26.62
CA GLY A 125 -19.03 -1.07 27.66
C GLY A 125 -19.72 0.28 27.94
N PRO A 126 -19.49 0.90 29.11
CA PRO A 126 -20.25 2.08 29.53
C PRO A 126 -19.84 3.36 28.76
N ASP A 127 -20.84 4.22 28.47
CA ASP A 127 -20.73 5.53 27.78
C ASP A 127 -21.28 6.70 28.63
N ARG A 128 -20.96 7.95 28.27
CA ARG A 128 -21.00 9.19 29.06
C ARG A 128 -22.34 9.95 29.02
N ASP A 129 -23.32 9.47 28.26
CA ASP A 129 -24.64 10.06 28.01
C ASP A 129 -25.82 9.09 28.29
N GLY A 130 -25.53 7.90 28.81
CA GLY A 130 -26.55 6.92 29.21
C GLY A 130 -27.05 6.01 28.09
N LEU A 131 -26.46 6.08 26.88
CA LEU A 131 -26.73 5.13 25.79
C LEU A 131 -25.57 4.14 25.68
N THR A 132 -25.77 2.88 26.09
CA THR A 132 -24.79 1.80 25.87
C THR A 132 -24.67 1.47 24.38
N LEU A 133 -23.66 2.01 23.71
CA LEU A 133 -23.24 1.57 22.38
C LEU A 133 -22.37 0.30 22.49
N ASP A 134 -22.56 -0.63 21.54
CA ASP A 134 -21.76 -1.85 21.47
C ASP A 134 -20.30 -1.50 21.09
N ARG A 135 -19.31 -2.15 21.73
CA ARG A 135 -17.88 -1.95 21.44
C ARG A 135 -17.36 -3.06 20.54
N LEU A 136 -16.97 -2.70 19.32
CA LEU A 136 -16.50 -3.66 18.33
C LEU A 136 -14.98 -3.65 18.25
N ARG A 137 -14.34 -4.83 18.30
CA ARG A 137 -12.92 -4.98 18.00
C ARG A 137 -12.75 -5.21 16.51
N VAL A 138 -12.10 -4.29 15.82
CA VAL A 138 -11.86 -4.38 14.36
C VAL A 138 -10.37 -4.22 14.08
N PRO A 139 -9.68 -5.24 13.55
CA PRO A 139 -8.34 -5.08 13.02
C PRO A 139 -8.40 -4.33 11.67
N LEU A 140 -7.62 -3.28 11.54
CA LEU A 140 -7.38 -2.60 10.26
C LEU A 140 -6.07 -3.12 9.65
N GLY A 141 -6.14 -3.58 8.40
CA GLY A 141 -5.02 -4.28 7.77
C GLY A 141 -4.97 -5.76 8.17
N PRO A 142 -3.94 -6.50 7.76
CA PRO A 142 -2.77 -6.06 6.96
C PRO A 142 -2.99 -6.11 5.44
N VAL A 143 -4.19 -6.48 5.00
CA VAL A 143 -4.54 -6.78 3.60
C VAL A 143 -5.39 -5.69 2.93
N LEU A 144 -5.53 -4.53 3.57
CA LEU A 144 -6.31 -3.42 3.04
C LEU A 144 -5.62 -2.83 1.78
N PRO A 145 -6.37 -2.41 0.76
CA PRO A 145 -5.80 -1.65 -0.36
C PRO A 145 -5.19 -0.33 0.11
N ASP A 146 -4.09 0.06 -0.53
CA ASP A 146 -3.36 1.30 -0.22
C ASP A 146 -2.90 1.40 1.25
N TRP A 147 -2.65 0.25 1.86
CA TRP A 147 -2.21 0.10 3.25
C TRP A 147 -0.74 -0.33 3.33
N PRO A 148 0.02 0.08 4.35
CA PRO A 148 1.40 -0.39 4.55
C PRO A 148 1.48 -1.91 4.73
N ALA A 149 2.42 -2.54 4.03
CA ALA A 149 2.58 -3.99 4.03
C ALA A 149 2.89 -4.52 5.43
N GLY A 150 2.07 -5.45 5.93
CA GLY A 150 2.25 -6.07 7.25
C GLY A 150 1.79 -5.22 8.44
N LEU A 151 1.29 -4.00 8.25
CA LEU A 151 0.76 -3.21 9.36
C LEU A 151 -0.62 -3.73 9.79
N VAL A 152 -0.80 -3.97 11.09
CA VAL A 152 -2.11 -4.22 11.69
C VAL A 152 -2.35 -3.13 12.73
N VAL A 153 -3.51 -2.47 12.64
CA VAL A 153 -3.96 -1.56 13.69
C VAL A 153 -5.19 -2.18 14.33
N GLU A 154 -5.01 -2.79 15.51
CA GLU A 154 -6.14 -3.29 16.30
C GLU A 154 -6.91 -2.10 16.85
N THR A 155 -8.18 -1.98 16.51
CA THR A 155 -9.04 -0.90 17.00
C THR A 155 -10.17 -1.42 17.86
N VAL A 156 -10.56 -0.63 18.87
CA VAL A 156 -11.83 -0.75 19.55
C VAL A 156 -12.70 0.42 19.09
N LEU A 157 -13.76 0.11 18.34
CA LEU A 157 -14.71 1.09 17.84
C LEU A 157 -15.91 1.21 18.77
N GLN A 158 -16.44 2.42 18.89
CA GLN A 158 -17.75 2.69 19.46
C GLN A 158 -18.48 3.62 18.48
N GLY A 159 -19.50 3.09 17.80
CA GLY A 159 -19.99 3.69 16.56
C GLY A 159 -18.93 3.61 15.46
N ASP A 160 -18.59 4.75 14.85
CA ASP A 160 -17.54 4.90 13.85
C ASP A 160 -16.21 5.43 14.42
N VAL A 161 -16.17 5.77 15.70
CA VAL A 161 -15.01 6.38 16.38
C VAL A 161 -14.11 5.33 17.02
N ILE A 162 -12.81 5.45 16.78
CA ILE A 162 -11.77 4.63 17.42
C ILE A 162 -11.57 5.11 18.87
N GLN A 163 -11.93 4.27 19.83
CA GLN A 163 -11.73 4.53 21.26
C GLN A 163 -10.33 4.10 21.75
N ARG A 164 -9.78 3.04 21.14
CA ARG A 164 -8.44 2.54 21.42
C ARG A 164 -7.83 2.01 20.14
N ALA A 165 -6.53 2.22 19.97
CA ALA A 165 -5.74 1.63 18.91
C ALA A 165 -4.48 0.96 19.48
N ARG A 166 -4.06 -0.15 18.87
CA ARG A 166 -2.76 -0.79 19.09
C ARG A 166 -2.17 -1.17 17.75
N VAL A 167 -0.85 -1.09 17.65
CA VAL A 167 -0.13 -1.42 16.43
C VAL A 167 0.53 -2.76 16.59
N GLU A 168 0.29 -3.65 15.64
CA GLU A 168 1.01 -4.90 15.47
C GLU A 168 1.65 -4.94 14.08
N VAL A 169 2.75 -5.68 13.98
CA VAL A 169 3.46 -5.89 12.73
C VAL A 169 3.36 -7.37 12.38
N ALA A 170 2.56 -7.67 11.37
CA ALA A 170 2.56 -8.97 10.74
C ALA A 170 3.82 -9.06 9.87
N GLY A 171 4.82 -9.80 10.36
CA GLY A 171 6.12 -9.94 9.72
C GLY A 171 6.06 -10.51 8.30
N GLY A 172 7.16 -10.36 7.59
CA GLY A 172 7.46 -11.09 6.35
C GLY A 172 8.79 -11.80 6.49
N LEU A 173 8.99 -12.82 5.68
CA LEU A 173 10.30 -13.48 5.61
C LEU A 173 11.27 -12.54 4.88
N GLY A 174 12.47 -12.37 5.45
CA GLY A 174 13.43 -11.32 5.07
C GLY A 174 13.64 -11.13 3.57
N GLY A 175 13.93 -9.89 3.16
CA GLY A 175 14.13 -9.55 1.76
C GLY A 175 14.60 -8.11 1.54
N GLU A 176 14.43 -7.62 0.31
CA GLU A 176 14.91 -6.29 -0.10
C GLU A 176 14.18 -5.18 0.68
N ARG A 177 14.93 -4.26 1.28
CA ARG A 177 14.43 -2.94 1.68
C ARG A 177 14.36 -2.04 0.44
N PHE A 178 13.34 -2.27 -0.38
CA PHE A 178 13.29 -1.74 -1.75
C PHE A 178 13.52 -0.22 -1.79
N TRP A 179 12.84 0.57 -0.95
CA TRP A 179 12.99 2.02 -1.01
C TRP A 179 14.36 2.53 -0.55
N ASP A 180 15.02 1.82 0.36
CA ASP A 180 16.31 2.21 0.95
C ASP A 180 17.51 1.58 0.22
N ALA A 181 17.28 0.68 -0.74
CA ALA A 181 18.30 -0.13 -1.39
C ALA A 181 19.51 0.67 -1.93
N PRO A 182 19.36 1.86 -2.57
CA PRO A 182 20.50 2.65 -3.03
C PRO A 182 21.41 3.17 -1.89
N TRP A 183 20.84 3.58 -0.76
CA TRP A 183 21.62 4.07 0.37
C TRP A 183 22.28 2.91 1.12
N LEU A 184 21.56 1.80 1.31
CA LEU A 184 22.14 0.58 1.89
C LEU A 184 23.31 0.06 1.04
N ALA A 185 23.18 0.16 -0.28
CA ALA A 185 24.24 -0.17 -1.22
C ALA A 185 25.49 0.69 -1.05
N ALA A 186 25.31 2.01 -0.97
CA ALA A 186 26.42 2.93 -0.75
C ALA A 186 27.12 2.68 0.61
N LEU A 187 26.35 2.40 1.68
CA LEU A 187 26.89 2.04 2.99
C LEU A 187 27.68 0.73 2.98
N GLU A 188 27.34 -0.20 2.10
CA GLU A 188 28.10 -1.44 1.84
C GLU A 188 29.33 -1.22 0.94
N GLY A 189 29.60 0.01 0.52
CA GLY A 189 30.74 0.36 -0.34
C GLY A 189 30.51 0.10 -1.83
N ARG A 190 29.27 -0.17 -2.25
CA ARG A 190 28.93 -0.31 -3.69
C ARG A 190 28.83 1.07 -4.33
N GLU A 191 29.32 1.18 -5.57
CA GLU A 191 29.20 2.43 -6.33
C GLU A 191 27.73 2.70 -6.65
N VAL A 192 27.20 3.79 -6.10
CA VAL A 192 25.85 4.29 -6.35
C VAL A 192 25.94 5.79 -6.59
N THR A 193 25.27 6.26 -7.64
CA THR A 193 25.23 7.68 -7.98
C THR A 193 24.11 8.40 -7.23
N ARG A 194 24.29 9.71 -7.01
CA ARG A 194 23.22 10.58 -6.48
C ARG A 194 21.98 10.56 -7.37
N GLY A 195 22.12 10.45 -8.69
CA GLY A 195 21.00 10.32 -9.63
C GLY A 195 20.19 9.04 -9.46
N GLU A 196 20.83 7.91 -9.14
CA GLU A 196 20.13 6.65 -8.82
C GLU A 196 19.34 6.75 -7.51
N ALA A 197 19.93 7.34 -6.48
CA ALA A 197 19.26 7.60 -5.21
C ALA A 197 18.08 8.57 -5.38
N ALA A 198 18.29 9.67 -6.13
CA ALA A 198 17.27 10.65 -6.45
C ALA A 198 16.07 10.02 -7.18
N ARG A 199 16.33 9.12 -8.15
CA ARG A 199 15.27 8.36 -8.82
C ARG A 199 14.46 7.53 -7.85
N ARG A 200 15.12 6.79 -6.95
CA ARG A 200 14.44 5.96 -5.93
C ARG A 200 13.60 6.83 -4.97
N LEU A 201 14.14 7.96 -4.54
CA LEU A 201 13.45 8.92 -3.68
C LEU A 201 12.21 9.51 -4.35
N ALA A 202 12.35 9.97 -5.59
CA ALA A 202 11.24 10.54 -6.37
C ALA A 202 10.11 9.51 -6.55
N ALA A 203 10.46 8.27 -6.92
CA ALA A 203 9.51 7.17 -7.07
C ALA A 203 8.82 6.80 -5.74
N SER A 204 9.56 6.75 -4.63
CA SER A 204 9.01 6.46 -3.30
C SER A 204 7.96 7.49 -2.88
N HIS A 205 8.24 8.78 -3.06
CA HIS A 205 7.28 9.84 -2.75
C HIS A 205 6.06 9.83 -3.68
N LEU A 206 6.23 9.52 -4.96
CA LEU A 206 5.10 9.34 -5.88
C LEU A 206 4.23 8.14 -5.51
N ASP A 207 4.82 7.08 -4.97
CA ASP A 207 4.08 5.93 -4.43
C ASP A 207 3.26 6.31 -3.18
N SER A 208 3.84 7.04 -2.22
CA SER A 208 3.12 7.57 -1.05
C SER A 208 1.97 8.47 -1.44
N LEU A 209 2.23 9.42 -2.35
CA LEU A 209 1.21 10.29 -2.89
C LEU A 209 0.11 9.47 -3.57
N GLY A 210 0.48 8.45 -4.35
CA GLY A 210 -0.47 7.55 -4.99
C GLY A 210 -1.41 6.86 -3.98
N ARG A 211 -0.87 6.31 -2.90
CA ARG A 211 -1.64 5.66 -1.83
C ARG A 211 -2.54 6.64 -1.09
N LEU A 212 -2.00 7.77 -0.64
CA LEU A 212 -2.78 8.81 0.04
C LEU A 212 -3.91 9.36 -0.84
N LEU A 213 -3.64 9.64 -2.11
CA LEU A 213 -4.64 10.15 -3.05
C LEU A 213 -5.74 9.12 -3.35
N ALA A 214 -5.42 7.82 -3.31
CA ALA A 214 -6.42 6.76 -3.44
C ALA A 214 -7.35 6.75 -2.22
N VAL A 215 -6.79 6.77 -1.01
CA VAL A 215 -7.56 6.79 0.25
C VAL A 215 -8.38 8.08 0.39
N ALA A 216 -7.87 9.22 -0.09
CA ALA A 216 -8.58 10.49 -0.14
C ALA A 216 -9.68 10.58 -1.21
N GLY A 217 -10.00 9.47 -1.90
CA GLY A 217 -11.07 9.42 -2.89
C GLY A 217 -10.73 10.13 -4.21
N TRP A 218 -9.44 10.25 -4.56
CA TRP A 218 -8.99 10.92 -5.78
C TRP A 218 -8.28 9.96 -6.76
N PRO A 219 -9.00 8.97 -7.33
CA PRO A 219 -8.40 7.87 -8.08
C PRO A 219 -7.66 8.31 -9.35
N GLY A 220 -8.12 9.37 -10.02
CA GLY A 220 -7.43 9.92 -11.20
C GLY A 220 -6.05 10.50 -10.87
N ALA A 221 -5.92 11.18 -9.72
CA ALA A 221 -4.65 11.72 -9.25
C ALA A 221 -3.72 10.61 -8.73
N SER A 222 -4.27 9.63 -8.02
CA SER A 222 -3.55 8.42 -7.62
C SER A 222 -2.96 7.68 -8.82
N ALA A 223 -3.77 7.40 -9.84
CA ALA A 223 -3.33 6.74 -11.07
C ALA A 223 -2.24 7.56 -11.81
N ARG A 224 -2.33 8.90 -11.80
CA ARG A 224 -1.29 9.76 -12.37
C ARG A 224 0.02 9.68 -11.58
N ALA A 225 -0.03 9.64 -10.25
CA ALA A 225 1.16 9.47 -9.40
C ALA A 225 1.84 8.12 -9.66
N ARG A 226 1.07 7.03 -9.70
CA ARG A 226 1.57 5.68 -10.02
C ARG A 226 2.20 5.60 -11.41
N ARG A 227 1.59 6.21 -12.43
CA ARG A 227 2.20 6.29 -13.78
C ARG A 227 3.52 7.05 -13.81
N LEU A 228 3.64 8.15 -13.07
CA LEU A 228 4.91 8.89 -12.97
C LEU A 228 5.99 8.04 -12.27
N ARG A 229 5.61 7.33 -11.20
CA ARG A 229 6.48 6.40 -10.48
C ARG A 229 6.98 5.27 -11.39
N ASP A 230 6.07 4.61 -12.11
CA ASP A 230 6.40 3.45 -12.94
C ASP A 230 7.33 3.84 -14.10
N ARG A 231 7.14 5.03 -14.69
CA ARG A 231 8.03 5.57 -15.71
C ARG A 231 9.44 5.87 -15.20
N LEU A 232 9.58 6.28 -13.94
CA LEU A 232 10.89 6.48 -13.31
C LEU A 232 11.60 5.15 -13.05
N LEU A 233 10.86 4.15 -12.54
CA LEU A 233 11.44 2.88 -12.09
C LEU A 233 11.73 1.93 -13.25
N TRP A 234 10.81 1.80 -14.20
CA TRP A 234 10.82 0.69 -15.16
C TRP A 234 11.00 1.14 -16.61
N GLU A 235 10.42 2.27 -17.02
CA GLU A 235 10.47 2.73 -18.42
C GLU A 235 11.63 3.69 -18.71
N ARG A 236 12.27 4.24 -17.66
CA ARG A 236 13.35 5.24 -17.72
C ARG A 236 13.04 6.46 -18.60
N GLN A 237 11.79 6.92 -18.58
CA GLN A 237 11.32 8.08 -19.36
C GLN A 237 11.48 9.41 -18.60
N ASP A 238 12.70 9.73 -18.17
CA ASP A 238 12.97 10.83 -17.24
C ASP A 238 12.53 12.19 -17.77
N GLN A 239 12.76 12.44 -19.06
CA GLN A 239 12.36 13.69 -19.72
C GLN A 239 10.84 13.90 -19.67
N TRP A 240 10.07 12.83 -19.86
CA TRP A 240 8.62 12.90 -19.78
C TRP A 240 8.15 13.18 -18.36
N VAL A 241 8.74 12.52 -17.37
CA VAL A 241 8.40 12.73 -15.95
C VAL A 241 8.73 14.16 -15.53
N ARG A 242 9.90 14.69 -15.90
CA ARG A 242 10.31 16.09 -15.65
C ARG A 242 9.32 17.09 -16.24
N ARG A 243 8.78 16.82 -17.43
CA ARG A 243 7.78 17.66 -18.10
C ARG A 243 6.40 17.60 -17.43
N ASP A 244 5.94 16.41 -17.07
CA ASP A 244 4.56 16.16 -16.64
C ASP A 244 4.34 16.35 -15.12
N PHE A 245 5.39 16.17 -14.31
CA PHE A 245 5.33 16.31 -12.85
C PHE A 245 4.92 17.71 -12.36
N PRO A 246 5.42 18.84 -12.90
CA PRO A 246 5.00 20.17 -12.44
C PRO A 246 3.48 20.41 -12.57
N GLY A 247 2.86 19.89 -13.62
CA GLY A 247 1.41 19.93 -13.81
C GLY A 247 0.67 19.12 -12.75
N PHE A 248 1.15 17.92 -12.45
CA PHE A 248 0.62 17.06 -11.39
C PHE A 248 0.74 17.73 -10.01
N ALA A 249 1.94 18.19 -9.65
CA ALA A 249 2.21 18.84 -8.36
C ALA A 249 1.33 20.07 -8.15
N ARG A 250 1.14 20.88 -9.19
CA ARG A 250 0.24 22.05 -9.16
C ARG A 250 -1.22 21.64 -8.94
N ALA A 251 -1.70 20.60 -9.63
CA ALA A 251 -3.06 20.11 -9.45
C ALA A 251 -3.31 19.65 -8.01
N VAL A 252 -2.38 18.86 -7.43
CA VAL A 252 -2.46 18.42 -6.04
C VAL A 252 -2.45 19.60 -5.07
N ARG A 253 -1.54 20.57 -5.24
CA ARG A 253 -1.44 21.77 -4.39
C ARG A 253 -2.66 22.68 -4.46
N ARG A 254 -3.38 22.71 -5.58
CA ARG A 254 -4.56 23.58 -5.76
C ARG A 254 -5.87 22.91 -5.34
N SER A 255 -5.85 21.61 -5.04
CA SER A 255 -7.04 20.87 -4.64
C SER A 255 -7.56 21.37 -3.28
N ARG A 256 -8.70 22.08 -3.30
CA ARG A 256 -9.37 22.55 -2.09
C ARG A 256 -9.98 21.38 -1.32
N THR A 257 -10.54 20.40 -2.02
CA THR A 257 -11.12 19.19 -1.42
C THR A 257 -10.06 18.40 -0.66
N LEU A 258 -8.88 18.16 -1.25
CA LEU A 258 -7.79 17.46 -0.57
C LEU A 258 -7.34 18.24 0.68
N LYS A 259 -7.15 19.55 0.55
CA LYS A 259 -6.79 20.39 1.71
C LYS A 259 -7.83 20.38 2.80
N TRP A 260 -9.11 20.28 2.45
CA TRP A 260 -10.21 20.23 3.41
C TRP A 260 -10.22 18.89 4.15
N VAL A 261 -10.15 17.77 3.42
CA VAL A 261 -10.09 16.41 3.98
C VAL A 261 -8.88 16.23 4.91
N LEU A 262 -7.74 16.83 4.57
CA LEU A 262 -6.50 16.68 5.34
C LEU A 262 -6.27 17.75 6.41
N ARG A 263 -7.15 18.77 6.52
CA ARG A 263 -6.89 19.97 7.33
C ARG A 263 -6.71 19.64 8.81
N ASP A 264 -7.60 18.85 9.35
CA ASP A 264 -7.68 18.60 10.80
C ASP A 264 -6.99 17.29 11.20
N LEU A 265 -6.26 16.67 10.25
CA LEU A 265 -5.56 15.41 10.48
C LEU A 265 -4.10 15.66 10.89
N PRO A 266 -3.64 15.03 11.98
CA PRO A 266 -2.30 15.22 12.50
C PRO A 266 -1.25 14.47 11.68
N ALA A 267 0.02 14.86 11.80
CA ALA A 267 1.16 14.09 11.31
C ALA A 267 2.14 13.79 12.46
N ALA A 268 2.86 12.68 12.38
CA ALA A 268 3.72 12.19 13.48
C ALA A 268 4.77 13.19 13.98
N ARG A 269 5.33 14.01 13.10
CA ARG A 269 6.34 15.02 13.45
C ARG A 269 5.78 16.44 13.55
N ASP A 270 4.46 16.57 13.41
CA ASP A 270 3.79 17.84 13.27
C ASP A 270 2.34 17.73 13.74
N PRO A 271 2.12 17.75 15.08
CA PRO A 271 0.80 17.57 15.67
C PRO A 271 -0.12 18.79 15.43
N ALA A 272 0.42 19.90 14.91
CA ALA A 272 -0.37 21.07 14.60
C ALA A 272 -1.33 20.79 13.42
N PRO A 273 -2.53 21.42 13.41
CA PRO A 273 -3.47 21.31 12.31
C PRO A 273 -2.80 21.51 10.94
N GLY A 274 -3.15 20.67 9.97
CA GLY A 274 -2.58 20.68 8.63
C GLY A 274 -1.22 19.98 8.51
N GLY A 275 -0.82 19.16 9.49
CA GLY A 275 0.40 18.35 9.42
C GLY A 275 0.48 17.50 8.15
N LEU A 276 -0.62 16.82 7.77
CA LEU A 276 -0.67 16.03 6.54
C LEU A 276 -0.57 16.89 5.27
N VAL A 277 -1.18 18.08 5.25
CA VAL A 277 -1.09 19.01 4.11
C VAL A 277 0.36 19.46 3.89
N ARG A 278 1.08 19.78 4.97
CA ARG A 278 2.50 20.14 4.92
C ARG A 278 3.35 18.97 4.44
N ARG A 279 3.10 17.76 4.94
CA ARG A 279 3.79 16.53 4.52
C ARG A 279 3.62 16.25 3.03
N VAL A 280 2.42 16.41 2.48
CA VAL A 280 2.17 16.33 1.03
C VAL A 280 2.99 17.38 0.27
N GLY A 281 3.07 18.60 0.80
CA GLY A 281 3.94 19.66 0.28
C GLY A 281 5.41 19.21 0.21
N THR A 282 5.94 18.69 1.32
CA THR A 282 7.31 18.17 1.41
C THR A 282 7.59 17.05 0.41
N TRP A 283 6.68 16.08 0.25
CA TRP A 283 6.85 15.04 -0.77
C TRP A 283 6.92 15.62 -2.18
N LEU A 284 6.03 16.56 -2.52
CA LEU A 284 6.05 17.22 -3.83
C LEU A 284 7.33 18.04 -4.06
N ASP A 285 7.81 18.77 -3.06
CA ASP A 285 9.04 19.55 -3.17
C ASP A 285 10.28 18.66 -3.30
N ARG A 286 10.39 17.62 -2.46
CA ARG A 286 11.50 16.65 -2.53
C ARG A 286 11.49 15.86 -3.83
N THR A 287 10.33 15.43 -4.34
CA THR A 287 10.25 14.82 -5.68
C THR A 287 10.72 15.81 -6.75
N GLY A 288 10.30 17.08 -6.70
CA GLY A 288 10.71 18.09 -7.66
C GLY A 288 12.23 18.33 -7.66
N LEU A 289 12.87 18.34 -6.50
CA LEU A 289 14.32 18.43 -6.37
C LEU A 289 15.02 17.19 -6.92
N ALA A 290 14.61 16.00 -6.50
CA ALA A 290 15.19 14.75 -6.95
C ALA A 290 15.08 14.53 -8.48
N LEU A 291 14.01 15.03 -9.11
CA LEU A 291 13.89 15.00 -10.57
C LEU A 291 14.95 15.86 -11.28
N ARG A 292 15.47 16.91 -10.66
CA ARG A 292 16.58 17.72 -11.20
C ARG A 292 17.90 16.97 -11.12
N ASP A 293 18.07 16.16 -10.08
CA ASP A 293 19.32 15.46 -9.78
C ASP A 293 19.46 14.09 -10.47
N LEU A 294 18.50 13.66 -11.32
CA LEU A 294 18.54 12.34 -11.97
C LEU A 294 19.80 12.07 -12.81
N ASP A 295 20.46 13.13 -13.30
CA ASP A 295 21.68 13.03 -14.12
C ASP A 295 22.96 13.29 -13.27
N ASP A 296 22.84 13.38 -11.94
CA ASP A 296 23.98 13.59 -11.05
C ASP A 296 24.80 12.31 -10.87
N GLY A 297 25.91 12.24 -11.60
CA GLY A 297 26.84 11.10 -11.57
C GLY A 297 27.80 11.07 -10.37
N ARG A 298 27.72 12.04 -9.44
CA ARG A 298 28.57 12.02 -8.24
C ARG A 298 28.21 10.82 -7.34
N PRO A 299 29.18 10.25 -6.61
CA PRO A 299 28.89 9.21 -5.63
C PRO A 299 27.88 9.69 -4.57
N LEU A 300 27.00 8.78 -4.15
CA LEU A 300 26.12 8.97 -3.01
C LEU A 300 26.96 8.94 -1.72
N ASP A 301 26.85 9.99 -0.92
CA ASP A 301 27.67 10.24 0.28
C ASP A 301 26.83 10.54 1.54
N ASP A 302 25.52 10.33 1.47
CA ASP A 302 24.58 10.43 2.59
C ASP A 302 23.84 9.11 2.83
N ASP A 303 23.12 9.01 3.95
CA ASP A 303 22.24 7.90 4.29
C ASP A 303 20.75 8.31 4.32
N GLU A 304 20.41 9.47 3.72
CA GLU A 304 19.10 10.12 3.81
C GLU A 304 18.08 9.53 2.82
N GLY A 305 17.63 8.32 3.13
CA GLY A 305 16.59 7.61 2.40
C GLY A 305 15.22 8.32 2.39
N PRO A 306 14.21 7.77 1.69
CA PRO A 306 12.92 8.45 1.50
C PRO A 306 12.14 8.68 2.79
N ARG A 307 12.46 7.98 3.88
CA ARG A 307 11.82 8.07 5.21
C ARG A 307 12.73 8.70 6.27
N GLY A 308 13.93 9.13 5.87
CA GLY A 308 15.01 9.59 6.74
C GLY A 308 16.18 8.61 6.72
N PRO A 309 17.14 8.78 7.66
CA PRO A 309 18.37 8.00 7.72
C PRO A 309 18.12 6.49 7.69
N VAL A 310 18.68 5.78 6.70
CA VAL A 310 18.41 4.35 6.49
C VAL A 310 18.99 3.46 7.60
N GLY A 311 19.92 3.98 8.40
CA GLY A 311 20.45 3.34 9.60
C GLY A 311 19.54 3.42 10.83
N GLY A 312 18.60 4.38 10.88
CA GLY A 312 17.88 4.78 12.11
C GLY A 312 16.44 4.26 12.26
N GLU A 313 16.01 3.28 11.44
CA GLU A 313 14.65 2.70 11.45
C GLU A 313 13.51 3.74 11.64
N PRO A 314 13.43 4.81 10.82
CA PRO A 314 12.55 5.94 11.08
C PRO A 314 11.06 5.56 11.16
N SER A 315 10.64 4.47 10.50
CA SER A 315 9.30 3.91 10.63
C SER A 315 8.94 3.48 12.05
N ARG A 316 9.88 3.02 12.89
CA ARG A 316 9.60 2.65 14.28
C ARG A 316 9.03 3.84 15.07
N GLY A 317 9.60 5.02 14.87
CA GLY A 317 9.09 6.25 15.50
C GLY A 317 7.68 6.62 15.01
N LEU A 318 7.38 6.41 13.73
CA LEU A 318 6.04 6.64 13.17
C LEU A 318 5.00 5.68 13.77
N LEU A 319 5.37 4.40 13.92
CA LEU A 319 4.49 3.38 14.51
C LEU A 319 4.24 3.61 16.00
N ALA A 320 5.22 4.13 16.74
CA ALA A 320 5.09 4.41 18.16
C ALA A 320 4.01 5.48 18.46
N VAL A 321 3.88 6.50 17.61
CA VAL A 321 2.89 7.58 17.79
C VAL A 321 1.56 7.29 17.10
N LEU A 322 1.50 6.32 16.20
CA LEU A 322 0.30 6.01 15.41
C LEU A 322 -0.96 5.75 16.26
N PRO A 323 -0.92 4.96 17.37
CA PRO A 323 -2.09 4.74 18.23
C PRO A 323 -2.72 6.03 18.73
N GLU A 324 -1.91 6.99 19.15
CA GLU A 324 -2.37 8.28 19.67
C GLU A 324 -3.01 9.13 18.57
N LEU A 325 -2.44 9.10 17.36
CA LEU A 325 -2.92 9.89 16.22
C LEU A 325 -4.27 9.42 15.66
N VAL A 326 -4.61 8.13 15.81
CA VAL A 326 -5.87 7.56 15.30
C VAL A 326 -6.94 7.41 16.37
N THR A 327 -6.58 7.52 17.66
CA THR A 327 -7.56 7.49 18.74
C THR A 327 -8.42 8.76 18.69
N GLY A 328 -9.74 8.59 18.73
CA GLY A 328 -10.72 9.65 18.54
C GLY A 328 -11.07 9.94 17.08
N ALA A 329 -10.36 9.33 16.12
CA ALA A 329 -10.66 9.46 14.71
C ALA A 329 -11.73 8.45 14.25
N ASP A 330 -12.46 8.78 13.19
CA ASP A 330 -13.23 7.79 12.45
C ASP A 330 -12.33 6.90 11.57
N LEU A 331 -12.90 5.83 11.02
CA LEU A 331 -12.16 4.88 10.16
C LEU A 331 -11.55 5.51 8.90
N ALA A 332 -12.22 6.48 8.27
CA ALA A 332 -11.71 7.13 7.07
C ALA A 332 -10.53 8.05 7.41
N ALA A 333 -10.66 8.83 8.48
CA ALA A 333 -9.60 9.67 9.04
C ALA A 333 -8.39 8.83 9.45
N ALA A 334 -8.59 7.70 10.14
CA ALA A 334 -7.51 6.79 10.52
C ALA A 334 -6.75 6.25 9.30
N ARG A 335 -7.46 5.86 8.24
CA ARG A 335 -6.83 5.43 6.97
C ARG A 335 -6.03 6.55 6.32
N LEU A 336 -6.52 7.79 6.36
CA LEU A 336 -5.79 8.96 5.84
C LEU A 336 -4.54 9.27 6.66
N VAL A 337 -4.61 9.16 7.98
CA VAL A 337 -3.44 9.29 8.88
C VAL A 337 -2.40 8.23 8.52
N VAL A 338 -2.77 6.96 8.44
CA VAL A 338 -1.84 5.87 8.08
C VAL A 338 -1.23 6.09 6.70
N ALA A 339 -2.03 6.41 5.68
CA ALA A 339 -1.54 6.67 4.33
C ALA A 339 -0.67 7.93 4.24
N GLY A 340 -0.94 8.93 5.09
CA GLY A 340 -0.16 10.15 5.18
C GLY A 340 1.17 9.96 5.92
N LEU A 341 1.22 9.11 6.95
CA LEU A 341 2.45 8.73 7.62
C LEU A 341 3.32 7.85 6.71
N ASP A 342 2.70 6.91 6.00
CA ASP A 342 3.34 5.94 5.12
C ASP A 342 4.57 5.25 5.75
N PRO A 343 4.41 4.55 6.90
CA PRO A 343 5.50 3.79 7.49
C PRO A 343 5.94 2.68 6.52
N ASP A 344 7.25 2.54 6.36
CA ASP A 344 7.87 1.42 5.66
C ASP A 344 8.31 0.36 6.67
N LEU A 345 7.55 -0.73 6.75
CA LEU A 345 7.79 -1.80 7.72
C LEU A 345 9.01 -2.65 7.36
N ASP A 346 9.49 -2.58 6.11
CA ASP A 346 10.73 -3.27 5.68
C ASP A 346 11.95 -2.70 6.42
N GLN A 347 11.85 -1.48 6.97
CA GLN A 347 12.89 -0.85 7.79
C GLN A 347 13.02 -1.43 9.19
N LEU A 348 11.99 -2.14 9.68
CA LEU A 348 12.05 -2.76 11.00
C LEU A 348 12.92 -4.00 10.89
N ARG A 349 14.06 -4.00 11.61
CA ARG A 349 14.77 -5.26 11.84
C ARG A 349 13.79 -6.20 12.53
N GLY A 350 13.56 -7.37 11.93
CA GLY A 350 12.82 -8.44 12.60
C GLY A 350 13.41 -8.61 14.00
N ALA A 351 12.55 -8.71 15.01
CA ALA A 351 13.00 -9.24 16.29
C ALA A 351 13.71 -10.55 15.93
N ARG A 352 15.01 -10.64 16.20
CA ARG A 352 15.69 -11.93 16.11
C ARG A 352 14.92 -12.78 17.12
N ASP A 353 14.18 -13.77 16.62
CA ASP A 353 13.64 -14.83 17.47
C ASP A 353 14.83 -15.39 18.25
N GLY A 354 14.87 -15.04 19.53
CA GLY A 354 15.90 -15.45 20.49
C GLY A 354 15.53 -16.75 21.15
#